data_AF-A0A4R3KUL8-F1
#
_entry.id   AF-A0A4R3KUL8-F1
#
_cell.length_a   1.000
_cell.length_b   1.000
_cell.length_c   1.000
_cell.angle_alpha   90.00
_cell.angle_beta   90.00
_cell.angle_gamma   90.00
#
_symmetry.space_group_name_H-M   'P 1'
#
loop_
_entity.id
_entity.type
_entity.pdbx_description
1 polymer ?
#
loop_
_entity_poly.entity_id
_entity_poly.type
_entity_poly.pdbx_seq_one_letter_code
_entity_poly.pdbx_strand_id
1 'polypeptide(L)'
;MNIGIILLILILFYKNKGKTLSITPNEEQTTSSEFENDTLILDIDYTKEKIDLMKKIGVFFPEKLIIPINKAIFISEKTIKLYETMEFISTPKISYIEKSVPVENNKERLSYIINTIQREFPKENIQNIALMLDIIINIDKYKSMLSRLNALISNPNSLQDPDKLFQLLEPMMEGKDEKEKDKIKEIVKLLGVMKDNYKQSEK
;
A
#
# COMPACT_ATOMS: atom_id res chain seq x y z
N MET A 1 -7.48 22.66 -49.64
CA MET A 1 -6.89 22.15 -48.39
C MET A 1 -6.36 23.33 -47.61
N ASN A 2 -6.81 23.54 -46.37
CA ASN A 2 -6.59 24.78 -45.64
C ASN A 2 -5.14 24.89 -45.15
N ILE A 3 -4.45 25.99 -45.45
CA ILE A 3 -3.03 26.20 -45.10
C ILE A 3 -2.77 26.03 -43.59
N GLY A 4 -3.77 26.36 -42.77
CA GLY A 4 -3.70 26.22 -41.30
C GLY A 4 -3.71 24.77 -40.81
N ILE A 5 -4.32 23.84 -41.55
CA ILE A 5 -4.31 22.41 -41.21
C ILE A 5 -2.92 21.82 -41.49
N ILE A 6 -2.30 22.25 -42.59
CA ILE A 6 -0.93 21.84 -42.96
C ILE A 6 0.07 22.37 -41.93
N LEU A 7 -0.09 23.61 -41.46
CA LEU A 7 0.78 24.20 -40.42
C LEU A 7 0.64 23.47 -39.07
N LEU A 8 -0.58 23.09 -38.68
CA LEU A 8 -0.84 22.39 -37.42
C LEU A 8 -0.28 20.96 -37.44
N ILE A 9 -0.38 20.27 -38.58
CA ILE A 9 0.27 18.98 -38.81
C ILE A 9 1.80 19.14 -38.74
N LEU A 10 2.37 20.15 -39.40
CA LEU A 10 3.82 20.38 -39.39
C LEU A 10 4.37 20.63 -37.97
N ILE A 11 3.62 21.35 -37.12
CA ILE A 11 4.01 21.64 -35.73
C ILE A 11 3.93 20.39 -34.84
N LEU A 12 3.00 19.48 -35.09
CA LEU A 12 2.89 18.22 -34.35
C LEU A 12 4.03 17.23 -34.68
N PHE A 13 4.57 17.28 -35.89
CA PHE A 13 5.65 16.39 -36.35
C PHE A 13 7.06 16.99 -36.26
N TYR A 14 7.20 18.29 -35.96
CA TYR A 14 8.50 18.94 -35.81
C TYR A 14 9.12 18.67 -34.43
N LYS A 15 9.66 17.45 -34.29
CA LYS A 15 10.77 17.07 -33.39
C LYS A 15 10.46 16.90 -31.89
N ASN A 16 10.37 15.63 -31.46
CA ASN A 16 10.90 15.20 -30.16
C ASN A 16 11.76 13.94 -30.34
N LYS A 17 13.09 14.12 -30.44
CA LYS A 17 14.06 13.02 -30.35
C LYS A 17 14.30 12.74 -28.87
N GLY A 18 13.57 11.79 -28.28
CA GLY A 18 13.77 11.45 -26.89
C GLY A 18 12.94 10.27 -26.39
N LYS A 19 13.64 9.18 -26.04
CA LYS A 19 13.21 7.93 -25.38
C LYS A 19 12.52 6.89 -26.29
N THR A 20 13.35 6.05 -26.87
CA THR A 20 13.04 4.82 -27.60
C THR A 20 12.72 3.67 -26.65
N LEU A 21 11.54 3.04 -26.78
CA LEU A 21 11.27 1.70 -26.28
C LEU A 21 10.79 0.84 -27.45
N SER A 22 11.58 -0.20 -27.78
CA SER A 22 11.34 -1.10 -28.91
C SER A 22 10.34 -2.19 -28.54
N ILE A 23 9.24 -2.29 -29.28
CA ILE A 23 8.38 -3.48 -29.27
C ILE A 23 8.44 -4.06 -30.67
N THR A 24 9.06 -5.23 -30.80
CA THR A 24 9.16 -5.98 -32.07
C THR A 24 7.84 -6.72 -32.32
N PRO A 25 7.16 -6.55 -33.47
CA PRO A 25 6.13 -7.48 -33.91
C PRO A 25 6.78 -8.59 -34.76
N ASN A 26 6.38 -9.84 -34.49
CA ASN A 26 6.78 -11.00 -35.28
C ASN A 26 6.36 -10.86 -36.75
N GLU A 27 7.26 -11.27 -37.64
CA GLU A 27 7.09 -11.32 -39.10
C GLU A 27 5.97 -12.28 -39.51
N GLU A 28 5.13 -11.86 -40.46
CA GLU A 28 4.89 -12.60 -41.71
C GLU A 28 4.28 -11.67 -42.78
N GLN A 29 4.75 -11.86 -44.01
CA GLN A 29 4.68 -11.02 -45.22
C GLN A 29 3.25 -10.98 -45.83
N THR A 30 2.78 -10.10 -46.74
CA THR A 30 3.39 -9.32 -47.84
C THR A 30 2.29 -8.40 -48.43
N THR A 31 2.60 -7.15 -48.81
CA THR A 31 2.22 -6.41 -50.05
C THR A 31 2.06 -4.88 -49.86
N SER A 32 3.05 -4.15 -50.38
CA SER A 32 2.96 -2.80 -51.00
C SER A 32 2.07 -1.73 -50.37
N SER A 33 2.61 -0.98 -49.41
CA SER A 33 2.74 0.47 -49.51
C SER A 33 3.78 0.94 -48.49
N GLU A 34 4.71 1.79 -48.90
CA GLU A 34 5.64 2.50 -48.01
C GLU A 34 4.84 3.45 -47.11
N PHE A 35 4.22 2.91 -46.08
CA PHE A 35 3.98 3.63 -44.84
C PHE A 35 4.94 2.99 -43.85
N GLU A 36 6.04 3.67 -43.59
CA GLU A 36 6.90 3.36 -42.45
C GLU A 36 5.98 3.12 -41.24
N ASN A 37 6.22 2.00 -40.55
CA ASN A 37 5.55 1.64 -39.31
C ASN A 37 5.99 2.60 -38.19
N ASP A 38 5.71 3.88 -38.36
CA ASP A 38 5.81 4.89 -37.33
C ASP A 38 4.74 4.54 -36.30
N THR A 39 5.17 3.84 -35.26
CA THR A 39 4.38 3.71 -34.04
C THR A 39 4.08 5.13 -33.58
N LEU A 40 2.81 5.54 -33.75
CA LEU A 40 2.32 6.83 -33.29
C LEU A 40 2.37 6.84 -31.75
N ILE A 41 3.52 7.21 -31.20
CA ILE A 41 3.72 7.38 -29.77
C ILE A 41 3.07 8.72 -29.40
N LEU A 42 1.89 8.65 -28.80
CA LEU A 42 1.16 9.82 -28.31
C LEU A 42 1.73 10.22 -26.94
N ASP A 43 2.40 11.37 -26.88
CA ASP A 43 2.80 11.98 -25.60
C ASP A 43 1.58 12.64 -24.95
N ILE A 44 0.97 11.92 -23.99
CA ILE A 44 -0.29 12.29 -23.35
C ILE A 44 -0.14 13.59 -22.56
N ASP A 45 0.95 13.73 -21.80
CA ASP A 45 1.17 14.90 -20.93
C ASP A 45 1.40 16.15 -21.78
N TYR A 46 2.25 16.05 -22.79
CA TYR A 46 2.48 17.13 -23.74
C TYR A 46 1.20 17.54 -24.47
N THR A 47 0.40 16.57 -24.92
CA THR A 47 -0.83 16.87 -25.67
C THR A 47 -1.88 17.55 -24.78
N LYS A 48 -2.01 17.13 -23.52
CA LYS A 48 -2.87 17.81 -22.52
C LYS A 48 -2.45 19.27 -22.32
N GLU A 49 -1.15 19.52 -22.15
CA GLU A 49 -0.62 20.89 -22.01
C GLU A 49 -0.94 21.77 -23.22
N LYS A 50 -0.83 21.23 -24.44
CA LYS A 50 -1.16 21.98 -25.67
C LYS A 50 -2.65 22.24 -25.80
N ILE A 51 -3.51 21.31 -25.42
CA ILE A 51 -4.96 21.53 -25.39
C ILE A 51 -5.31 22.65 -24.41
N ASP A 52 -4.73 22.65 -23.21
CA ASP A 52 -4.98 23.68 -22.21
C ASP A 52 -4.46 25.06 -22.64
N LEU A 53 -3.29 25.11 -23.29
CA LEU A 53 -2.80 26.33 -23.91
C LEU A 53 -3.78 26.82 -24.99
N MET A 54 -4.25 25.91 -25.86
CA MET A 54 -5.17 26.24 -26.95
C MET A 54 -6.51 26.79 -26.43
N LYS A 55 -7.03 26.27 -25.33
CA LYS A 55 -8.23 26.82 -24.67
C LYS A 55 -8.00 28.24 -24.14
N LYS A 56 -6.83 28.51 -23.56
CA LYS A 56 -6.46 29.83 -23.01
C LYS A 56 -6.29 30.88 -24.10
N ILE A 57 -5.59 30.53 -25.19
CA ILE A 57 -5.36 31.47 -26.30
C ILE A 57 -6.54 31.51 -27.28
N GLY A 58 -7.40 30.49 -27.26
CA GLY A 58 -8.50 30.31 -28.21
C GLY A 58 -9.51 31.46 -28.20
N VAL A 59 -9.67 32.13 -27.06
CA VAL A 59 -10.56 33.30 -26.88
C VAL A 59 -10.11 34.49 -27.73
N PHE A 60 -8.83 34.57 -28.10
CA PHE A 60 -8.27 35.66 -28.90
C PHE A 60 -8.31 35.38 -30.42
N PHE A 61 -8.82 34.22 -30.84
CA PHE A 61 -8.93 33.93 -32.26
C PHE A 61 -10.17 34.56 -32.90
N PRO A 62 -10.13 34.81 -34.22
CA PRO A 62 -11.30 35.27 -34.97
C PRO A 62 -12.51 34.36 -34.74
N GLU A 63 -13.71 34.95 -34.60
CA GLU A 63 -14.95 34.25 -34.29
C GLU A 63 -15.23 33.06 -35.22
N LYS A 64 -14.91 33.21 -36.50
CA LYS A 64 -15.04 32.16 -37.53
C LYS A 64 -14.23 30.89 -37.22
N LEU A 65 -13.19 30.99 -36.41
CA LEU A 65 -12.31 29.88 -36.03
C LEU A 65 -12.68 29.24 -34.70
N ILE A 66 -13.55 29.86 -33.88
CA ILE A 66 -13.91 29.34 -32.57
C ILE A 66 -14.59 27.96 -32.67
N ILE A 67 -15.58 27.83 -33.57
CA ILE A 67 -16.29 26.56 -33.78
C ILE A 67 -15.35 25.43 -34.22
N PRO A 68 -14.52 25.58 -35.27
CA PRO A 68 -13.61 24.49 -35.67
C PRO A 68 -12.55 24.18 -34.62
N ILE A 69 -12.06 25.18 -33.89
CA ILE A 69 -11.08 24.97 -32.80
C ILE A 69 -11.69 24.19 -31.65
N ASN A 70 -12.90 24.53 -31.22
CA ASN A 70 -13.60 23.80 -30.16
C ASN A 70 -13.87 22.35 -30.56
N LYS A 71 -14.21 22.10 -31.83
CA LYS A 71 -14.34 20.73 -32.35
C LYS A 71 -13.02 19.98 -32.33
N ALA A 72 -11.92 20.61 -32.74
CA ALA A 72 -10.60 20.00 -32.72
C ALA A 72 -10.13 19.67 -31.29
N ILE A 73 -10.34 20.59 -30.35
CA ILE A 73 -10.09 20.37 -28.92
C ILE A 73 -10.92 19.19 -28.41
N PHE A 74 -12.23 19.18 -28.67
CA PHE A 74 -13.12 18.12 -28.25
C PHE A 74 -12.67 16.75 -28.77
N ILE A 75 -12.35 16.64 -30.07
CA ILE A 75 -11.85 15.40 -30.66
C ILE A 75 -10.55 14.97 -29.98
N SER A 76 -9.60 15.89 -29.81
CA SER A 76 -8.29 15.60 -29.21
C SER A 76 -8.42 15.08 -27.78
N GLU A 77 -9.28 15.67 -26.96
CA GLU A 77 -9.55 15.19 -25.60
C GLU A 77 -10.16 13.78 -25.58
N LYS A 78 -11.05 13.48 -26.52
CA LYS A 78 -11.65 12.15 -26.64
C LYS A 78 -10.62 11.12 -27.09
N THR A 79 -9.75 11.47 -28.02
CA THR A 79 -8.66 10.60 -28.47
C THR A 79 -7.68 10.28 -27.34
N ILE A 80 -7.29 11.27 -26.53
CA ILE A 80 -6.44 11.06 -25.35
C ILE A 80 -7.09 10.04 -24.40
N LYS A 81 -8.37 10.24 -24.04
CA LYS A 81 -9.07 9.33 -23.13
C LYS A 81 -9.20 7.92 -23.71
N LEU A 82 -9.44 7.81 -25.01
CA LEU A 82 -9.50 6.52 -25.69
C LEU A 82 -8.13 5.82 -25.60
N TYR A 83 -7.04 6.54 -25.86
CA TYR A 83 -5.69 5.99 -25.74
C TYR A 83 -5.38 5.52 -24.32
N GLU A 84 -5.62 6.35 -23.29
CA GLU A 84 -5.44 5.97 -21.89
C GLU A 84 -6.26 4.73 -21.51
N THR A 85 -7.49 4.64 -22.03
CA THR A 85 -8.37 3.49 -21.78
C THR A 85 -7.84 2.23 -22.47
N MET A 86 -7.38 2.36 -23.72
CA MET A 86 -6.78 1.24 -24.45
C MET A 86 -5.49 0.79 -23.78
N GLU A 87 -4.64 1.71 -23.35
CA GLU A 87 -3.43 1.40 -22.56
C GLU A 87 -3.80 0.67 -21.27
N PHE A 88 -4.82 1.12 -20.54
CA PHE A 88 -5.31 0.44 -19.34
C PHE A 88 -5.81 -0.99 -19.61
N ILE A 89 -6.56 -1.20 -20.70
CA ILE A 89 -7.07 -2.53 -21.09
C ILE A 89 -5.94 -3.43 -21.60
N SER A 90 -5.05 -2.89 -22.42
CA SER A 90 -3.95 -3.61 -23.06
C SER A 90 -2.77 -3.85 -22.14
N THR A 91 -2.69 -3.16 -21.00
CA THR A 91 -1.73 -3.48 -19.94
C THR A 91 -2.34 -4.56 -19.07
N PRO A 92 -1.96 -5.84 -19.22
CA PRO A 92 -2.40 -6.88 -18.30
C PRO A 92 -1.74 -6.63 -16.95
N LYS A 93 -2.31 -5.75 -16.11
CA LYS A 93 -2.06 -5.76 -14.67
C LYS A 93 -2.80 -6.96 -14.09
N ILE A 94 -2.23 -8.13 -14.31
CA ILE A 94 -2.68 -9.39 -13.70
C ILE A 94 -2.14 -9.39 -12.27
N SER A 95 -2.79 -8.62 -11.41
CA SER A 95 -2.58 -8.66 -9.96
C SER A 95 -3.90 -8.89 -9.25
N TYR A 96 -4.85 -9.52 -9.95
CA TYR A 96 -6.12 -9.93 -9.38
C TYR A 96 -5.91 -11.22 -8.58
N ILE A 97 -6.71 -11.39 -7.53
CA ILE A 97 -6.67 -12.59 -6.69
C ILE A 97 -7.21 -13.76 -7.53
N GLU A 98 -6.32 -14.61 -8.04
CA GLU A 98 -6.73 -15.77 -8.84
C GLU A 98 -7.30 -16.90 -7.98
N LYS A 99 -6.72 -17.11 -6.79
CA LYS A 99 -7.09 -18.20 -5.87
C LYS A 99 -6.90 -17.79 -4.42
N SER A 100 -7.77 -18.31 -3.54
CA SER A 100 -7.56 -18.20 -2.09
C SER A 100 -6.50 -19.21 -1.66
N VAL A 101 -5.60 -18.77 -0.78
CA VAL A 101 -4.70 -19.68 -0.06
C VAL A 101 -5.53 -20.46 0.97
N PRO A 102 -5.48 -21.81 0.99
CA PRO A 102 -6.10 -22.59 2.04
C PRO A 102 -5.37 -22.35 3.35
N VAL A 103 -6.13 -22.08 4.41
CA VAL A 103 -5.63 -21.82 5.77
C VAL A 103 -6.53 -22.55 6.74
N GLU A 104 -5.91 -23.15 7.76
CA GLU A 104 -6.55 -24.07 8.71
C GLU A 104 -7.53 -23.33 9.62
N ASN A 105 -7.20 -22.10 10.02
CA ASN A 105 -8.03 -21.31 10.93
C ASN A 105 -7.87 -19.79 10.71
N ASN A 106 -8.75 -19.01 11.36
CA ASN A 106 -8.77 -17.55 11.24
C ASN A 106 -7.51 -16.87 11.81
N LYS A 107 -6.86 -17.48 12.81
CA LYS A 107 -5.63 -16.96 13.39
C LYS A 107 -4.48 -17.05 12.39
N GLU A 108 -4.34 -18.19 11.73
CA GLU A 108 -3.36 -18.41 10.67
C GLU A 108 -3.60 -17.47 9.49
N ARG A 109 -4.87 -17.33 9.06
CA ARG A 109 -5.27 -16.37 8.02
C ARG A 109 -4.84 -14.95 8.35
N LEU A 110 -5.08 -14.52 9.59
CA LEU A 110 -4.69 -13.19 10.05
C LEU A 110 -3.16 -13.03 10.05
N SER A 111 -2.42 -14.03 10.54
CA SER A 111 -0.95 -14.02 10.49
C SER A 111 -0.40 -13.85 9.07
N TYR A 112 -0.94 -14.56 8.07
CA TYR A 112 -0.52 -14.40 6.68
C TYR A 112 -0.77 -12.98 6.13
N ILE A 113 -1.93 -12.40 6.44
CA ILE A 113 -2.28 -11.04 6.03
C ILE A 113 -1.27 -10.05 6.61
N ILE A 114 -0.97 -10.18 7.91
CA ILE A 114 -0.10 -9.26 8.63
C ILE A 114 1.33 -9.35 8.12
N ASN A 115 1.86 -10.58 7.98
CA ASN A 115 3.21 -10.80 7.48
C ASN A 115 3.38 -10.24 6.06
N THR A 116 2.34 -10.34 5.24
CA THR A 116 2.34 -9.76 3.89
C THR A 116 2.36 -8.23 3.95
N ILE A 117 1.50 -7.60 4.76
CA ILE A 117 1.49 -6.14 4.94
C ILE A 117 2.85 -5.65 5.48
N GLN A 118 3.44 -6.34 6.46
CA GLN A 118 4.73 -5.96 7.02
C GLN A 118 5.89 -6.06 6.02
N ARG A 119 5.80 -6.97 5.04
CA ARG A 119 6.81 -7.15 4.01
C ARG A 119 6.75 -6.05 2.94
N GLU A 120 5.55 -5.67 2.52
CA GLU A 120 5.34 -4.76 1.39
C GLU A 120 5.40 -3.27 1.77
N PHE A 121 5.27 -2.93 3.06
CA PHE A 121 5.27 -1.54 3.52
C PHE A 121 6.55 -1.18 4.32
N PRO A 122 7.00 0.08 4.31
CA PRO A 122 8.10 0.53 5.17
C PRO A 122 7.66 0.59 6.64
N LYS A 123 8.50 0.08 7.54
CA LYS A 123 8.21 -0.14 8.98
C LYS A 123 7.65 1.09 9.72
N GLU A 124 8.05 2.28 9.29
CA GLU A 124 7.65 3.58 9.84
C GLU A 124 6.13 3.83 9.74
N ASN A 125 5.45 3.28 8.72
CA ASN A 125 4.02 3.50 8.48
C ASN A 125 3.13 2.40 9.10
N ILE A 126 3.72 1.31 9.59
CA ILE A 126 2.98 0.11 10.03
C ILE A 126 3.08 -0.13 11.54
N GLN A 127 3.90 0.64 12.26
CA GLN A 127 4.17 0.38 13.68
C GLN A 127 2.88 0.35 14.53
N ASN A 128 1.94 1.26 14.26
CA ASN A 128 0.66 1.32 14.97
C ASN A 128 -0.29 0.18 14.59
N ILE A 129 -0.25 -0.25 13.33
CA ILE A 129 -1.08 -1.35 12.80
C ILE A 129 -0.55 -2.69 13.34
N ALA A 130 0.76 -2.90 13.32
CA ALA A 130 1.41 -4.08 13.87
C ALA A 130 1.10 -4.29 15.35
N LEU A 131 1.13 -3.23 16.16
CA LEU A 131 0.77 -3.29 17.58
C LEU A 131 -0.70 -3.68 17.80
N MET A 132 -1.65 -3.06 17.09
CA MET A 132 -3.07 -3.42 17.21
C MET A 132 -3.34 -4.87 16.81
N LEU A 133 -2.68 -5.34 15.76
CA LEU A 133 -2.85 -6.70 15.26
C LEU A 133 -2.25 -7.75 16.18
N ASP A 134 -1.12 -7.45 16.80
CA ASP A 134 -0.51 -8.31 17.81
C ASP A 134 -1.42 -8.48 19.04
N ILE A 135 -2.11 -7.40 19.44
CA ILE A 135 -3.15 -7.45 20.48
C ILE A 135 -4.30 -8.36 20.07
N ILE A 136 -4.77 -8.27 18.82
CA ILE A 136 -5.87 -9.10 18.31
C ILE A 136 -5.49 -10.59 18.26
N ILE A 137 -4.28 -10.91 17.78
CA ILE A 137 -3.80 -12.30 17.70
C ILE A 137 -3.66 -12.91 19.10
N ASN A 138 -3.17 -12.12 20.06
CA ASN A 138 -2.89 -12.57 21.42
C ASN A 138 -4.01 -12.17 22.40
N ILE A 139 -5.21 -11.87 21.92
CA ILE A 139 -6.30 -11.34 22.74
C ILE A 139 -6.69 -12.31 23.87
N ASP A 140 -6.60 -13.62 23.63
CA ASP A 140 -6.85 -14.64 24.65
C ASP A 140 -5.83 -14.58 25.79
N LYS A 141 -4.55 -14.33 25.47
CA LYS A 141 -3.49 -14.15 26.47
C LYS A 141 -3.72 -12.88 27.28
N TYR A 142 -4.04 -11.77 26.61
CA TYR A 142 -4.34 -10.50 27.27
C TYR A 142 -5.61 -10.58 28.12
N LYS A 143 -6.65 -11.28 27.66
CA LYS A 143 -7.89 -11.52 28.40
C LYS A 143 -7.65 -12.38 29.64
N SER A 144 -6.84 -13.43 29.52
CA SER A 144 -6.39 -14.26 30.66
C SER A 144 -5.59 -13.44 31.66
N MET A 145 -4.70 -12.57 31.19
CA MET A 145 -3.94 -11.67 32.07
C MET A 145 -4.86 -10.68 32.79
N LEU A 146 -5.81 -10.05 32.09
CA LEU A 146 -6.77 -9.12 32.68
C LEU A 146 -7.70 -9.80 33.70
N SER A 147 -8.15 -11.02 33.44
CA SER A 147 -8.98 -11.75 34.41
C SER A 147 -8.20 -12.10 35.68
N ARG A 148 -6.93 -12.53 35.53
CA ARG A 148 -6.02 -12.78 36.67
C ARG A 148 -5.69 -11.49 37.43
N LEU A 149 -5.48 -10.38 36.73
CA LEU A 149 -5.28 -9.06 37.32
C LEU A 149 -6.49 -8.64 38.16
N ASN A 150 -7.70 -8.77 37.60
CA ASN A 150 -8.94 -8.45 38.28
C ASN A 150 -9.14 -9.30 39.53
N ALA A 151 -8.79 -10.60 39.47
CA ALA A 151 -8.82 -11.49 40.64
C ALA A 151 -7.84 -11.04 41.74
N LEU A 152 -6.67 -10.52 41.37
CA LEU A 152 -5.65 -10.00 42.28
C LEU A 152 -6.07 -8.67 42.94
N ILE A 153 -6.65 -7.74 42.16
CA ILE A 153 -7.14 -6.44 42.65
C ILE A 153 -8.36 -6.63 43.57
N SER A 154 -9.23 -7.59 43.25
CA SER A 154 -10.42 -7.90 44.05
C SER A 154 -10.10 -8.50 45.41
N ASN A 155 -8.84 -8.85 45.67
CA ASN A 155 -8.43 -9.53 46.89
C ASN A 155 -7.12 -8.91 47.43
N PRO A 156 -7.18 -7.90 48.33
CA PRO A 156 -6.06 -7.05 48.74
C PRO A 156 -4.82 -7.80 49.28
N ASN A 157 -5.04 -9.00 49.82
CA ASN A 157 -3.97 -9.87 50.34
C ASN A 157 -3.23 -10.63 49.24
N SER A 158 -3.77 -10.70 48.01
CA SER A 158 -3.19 -11.43 46.89
C SER A 158 -1.98 -10.73 46.27
N LEU A 159 -1.87 -9.41 46.43
CA LEU A 159 -0.69 -8.63 46.04
C LEU A 159 0.53 -8.87 46.97
N GLN A 160 0.33 -9.58 48.07
CA GLN A 160 1.39 -9.91 49.03
C GLN A 160 1.98 -11.30 48.76
N ASP A 161 1.39 -12.06 47.84
CA ASP A 161 1.78 -13.42 47.53
C ASP A 161 2.58 -13.44 46.20
N PRO A 162 3.90 -13.66 46.24
CA PRO A 162 4.74 -13.71 45.05
C PRO A 162 4.34 -14.81 44.06
N ASP A 163 3.72 -15.91 44.52
CA ASP A 163 3.25 -16.97 43.63
C ASP A 163 2.03 -16.52 42.82
N LYS A 164 1.17 -15.67 43.38
CA LYS A 164 0.04 -15.06 42.65
C LYS A 164 0.52 -14.00 41.65
N LEU A 165 1.56 -13.25 41.99
CA LEU A 165 2.20 -12.32 41.06
C LEU A 165 2.87 -13.07 39.89
N PHE A 166 3.45 -14.24 40.16
CA PHE A 166 4.01 -15.11 39.13
C PHE A 166 2.92 -15.61 38.16
N GLN A 167 1.76 -16.03 38.69
CA GLN A 167 0.61 -16.45 37.87
C GLN A 167 0.10 -15.34 36.93
N LEU A 168 0.29 -14.06 37.26
CA LEU A 168 -0.05 -12.95 36.35
C LEU A 168 0.88 -12.90 35.12
N LEU A 169 2.16 -13.22 35.34
CA LEU A 169 3.24 -13.10 34.34
C LEU A 169 3.44 -14.38 33.52
N GLU A 170 2.95 -15.51 34.03
CA GLU A 170 3.00 -16.83 33.38
C GLU A 170 2.54 -16.81 31.91
N PRO A 171 1.44 -16.15 31.51
CA PRO A 171 1.02 -16.06 30.10
C PRO A 171 2.02 -15.32 29.19
N MET A 172 2.87 -14.46 29.75
CA MET A 172 3.93 -13.74 29.02
C MET A 172 5.23 -14.55 28.92
N MET A 173 5.35 -15.65 29.67
CA MET A 173 6.47 -16.59 29.60
C MET A 173 6.24 -17.72 28.60
N GLU A 174 5.03 -17.85 28.10
CA GLU A 174 4.65 -18.87 27.13
C GLU A 174 5.42 -18.65 25.80
N GLY A 175 6.30 -19.59 25.45
CA GLY A 175 7.19 -19.50 24.29
C GLY A 175 8.61 -18.99 24.58
N LYS A 176 8.92 -18.59 25.82
CA LYS A 176 10.30 -18.28 26.26
C LYS A 176 11.06 -19.55 26.65
N ASP A 177 12.38 -19.50 26.55
CA ASP A 177 13.25 -20.61 26.98
C ASP A 177 13.27 -20.79 28.50
N GLU A 178 13.65 -21.98 28.96
CA GLU A 178 13.71 -22.35 30.39
C GLU A 178 14.59 -21.40 31.21
N LYS A 179 15.72 -20.94 30.67
CA LYS A 179 16.62 -20.04 31.39
C LYS A 179 16.02 -18.66 31.59
N GLU A 180 15.28 -18.15 30.61
CA GLU A 180 14.54 -16.90 30.76
C GLU A 180 13.41 -17.02 31.78
N LYS A 181 12.68 -18.14 31.79
CA LYS A 181 11.61 -18.40 32.75
C LYS A 181 12.12 -18.41 34.19
N ASP A 182 13.24 -19.09 34.43
CA ASP A 182 13.86 -19.18 35.75
C ASP A 182 14.30 -17.80 36.27
N LYS A 183 14.90 -16.97 35.42
CA LYS A 183 15.28 -15.60 35.78
C LYS A 183 14.09 -14.76 36.21
N ILE A 184 12.97 -14.84 35.48
CA ILE A 184 11.79 -14.06 35.83
C ILE A 184 11.18 -14.58 37.14
N LYS A 185 11.21 -15.90 37.38
CA LYS A 185 10.78 -16.52 38.64
C LYS A 185 11.61 -16.03 39.83
N GLU A 186 12.92 -15.89 39.67
CA GLU A 186 13.80 -15.32 40.68
C GLU A 186 13.49 -13.85 40.97
N ILE A 187 13.26 -13.03 39.93
CA ILE A 187 12.90 -11.62 40.09
C ILE A 187 11.59 -11.46 40.90
N VAL A 188 10.58 -12.27 40.60
CA VAL A 188 9.29 -12.23 41.33
C VAL A 188 9.46 -12.63 42.79
N LYS A 189 10.28 -13.64 43.08
CA LYS A 189 10.61 -14.02 44.46
C LYS A 189 11.37 -12.92 45.20
N LEU A 190 12.33 -12.27 44.55
CA LEU A 190 13.11 -11.18 45.12
C LEU A 190 12.22 -9.98 45.48
N LEU A 191 11.26 -9.65 44.62
CA LEU A 191 10.25 -8.60 44.87
C LEU A 191 9.36 -8.93 46.08
N GLY A 192 8.99 -10.20 46.24
CA GLY A 192 8.27 -10.67 47.44
C GLY A 192 9.08 -10.45 48.71
N VAL A 193 10.33 -10.91 48.72
CA VAL A 193 11.23 -10.80 49.89
C VAL A 193 11.55 -9.34 50.25
N MET A 194 11.78 -8.46 49.26
CA MET A 194 12.02 -7.03 49.51
C MET A 194 10.83 -6.36 50.19
N LYS A 195 9.61 -6.71 49.78
CA LYS A 195 8.37 -6.18 50.37
C LYS A 195 8.18 -6.64 51.81
N ASP A 196 8.50 -7.89 52.12
CA ASP A 196 8.40 -8.44 53.47
C ASP A 196 9.43 -7.80 54.41
N ASN A 197 10.65 -7.57 53.93
CA ASN A 197 11.69 -6.87 54.67
C ASN A 197 11.35 -5.39 54.91
N TYR A 198 10.72 -4.71 53.95
CA TYR A 198 10.27 -3.32 54.10
C TYR A 198 9.14 -3.19 55.14
N LYS A 199 8.21 -4.15 55.20
CA LYS A 199 7.17 -4.21 56.24
C LYS A 199 7.71 -4.48 57.65
N GLN A 200 8.85 -5.14 57.78
CA GLN A 200 9.51 -5.35 59.08
C GLN A 200 10.26 -4.10 59.57
N SER A 201 10.70 -3.20 58.69
CA SER A 201 11.36 -1.95 59.08
C SER A 201 10.42 -0.83 59.54
N GLU A 202 9.10 -0.98 59.35
CA GLU A 202 8.07 -0.03 59.78
C GLU A 202 7.33 -0.42 61.09
N LYS A 203 7.74 -1.52 61.74
CA LYS A 203 7.25 -1.94 63.06
C LYS A 203 8.31 -1.73 64.13
#